data_AF-A0A2E7MDC9-F1
#
_entry.id   AF-A0A2E7MDC9-F1
#
_cell.length_a   1.000
_cell.length_b   1.000
_cell.length_c   1.000
_cell.angle_alpha   90.00
_cell.angle_beta   90.00
_cell.angle_gamma   90.00
#
_symmetry.space_group_name_H-M   'P 1'
#
loop_
_entity.id
_entity.type
_entity.pdbx_description
1 polymer ?
#
loop_
_entity_poly.entity_id
_entity_poly.type
_entity_poly.pdbx_seq_one_letter_code
_entity_poly.pdbx_strand_id
1 'polypeptide(L)'
;MNSKKTVAVATLGLLAGCGGTGTLEHSSSASQPDQLDDSAPNQVAEAPDVAQELEILAQLNIVHVGALVRDYPEGAMNCYGPCPGFEDEIAEEDARQALRLQELVDIATEASSVTIDSYSCSLEVIDDNLAALDGLDIVEVFGLVEEVPQNNPYCYNLPCPEDIEAAEEINCQRATALATIVAEATEL
;
A
#
# COMPACT_ATOMS: atom_id res chain seq x y z
N MET A 1 31.40 -27.11 16.80
CA MET A 1 30.40 -27.97 17.46
C MET A 1 29.08 -27.71 16.79
N ASN A 2 28.57 -28.64 15.98
CA ASN A 2 27.52 -28.33 15.01
C ASN A 2 26.14 -28.76 15.53
N SER A 3 25.36 -27.81 16.05
CA SER A 3 23.97 -28.05 16.46
C SER A 3 23.04 -27.96 15.26
N LYS A 4 22.60 -29.12 14.76
CA LYS A 4 21.47 -29.19 13.82
C LYS A 4 20.17 -29.02 14.61
N LYS A 5 19.39 -27.98 14.33
CA LYS A 5 18.02 -27.83 14.84
C LYS A 5 17.04 -28.27 13.77
N THR A 6 16.23 -29.28 14.07
CA THR A 6 15.12 -29.71 13.23
C THR A 6 13.89 -28.89 13.61
N VAL A 7 13.24 -28.26 12.63
CA VAL A 7 11.95 -27.57 12.80
C VAL A 7 10.87 -28.41 12.13
N ALA A 8 9.79 -28.70 12.86
CA ALA A 8 8.63 -29.40 12.33
C ALA A 8 7.54 -28.39 11.98
N VAL A 9 7.05 -28.40 10.74
CA VAL A 9 5.91 -27.60 10.30
C VAL A 9 4.63 -28.40 10.56
N ALA A 10 3.69 -27.80 11.30
CA ALA A 10 2.38 -28.39 11.56
C ALA A 10 1.32 -27.67 10.72
N THR A 11 0.75 -28.36 9.74
CA THR A 11 -0.34 -27.86 8.90
C THR A 11 -1.71 -28.08 9.56
N LEU A 12 -2.40 -26.97 9.85
CA LEU A 12 -3.86 -26.88 9.96
C LEU A 12 -4.32 -25.88 8.88
N GLY A 13 -5.49 -25.98 8.24
CA GLY A 13 -6.54 -26.99 8.31
C GLY A 13 -7.83 -26.42 7.69
N LEU A 14 -8.23 -26.92 6.51
CA LEU A 14 -9.42 -26.48 5.78
C LEU A 14 -10.75 -26.91 6.45
N LEU A 15 -11.73 -26.01 6.47
CA LEU A 15 -13.18 -26.27 6.61
C LEU A 15 -13.94 -25.28 5.70
N ALA A 16 -15.23 -25.51 5.41
CA ALA A 16 -15.97 -24.77 4.38
C ALA A 16 -17.46 -24.55 4.67
N GLY A 17 -18.04 -23.52 4.05
CA GLY A 17 -19.49 -23.19 4.05
C GLY A 17 -19.83 -21.87 4.77
N CYS A 18 -21.01 -21.25 4.55
CA CYS A 18 -22.07 -21.59 3.60
C CYS A 18 -23.06 -20.43 3.40
N GLY A 19 -23.60 -20.29 2.18
CA GLY A 19 -25.04 -20.11 1.95
C GLY A 19 -25.66 -18.71 2.08
N GLY A 20 -25.82 -18.01 0.96
CA GLY A 20 -26.72 -16.85 0.84
C GLY A 20 -27.91 -17.15 -0.07
N THR A 21 -29.14 -17.05 0.46
CA THR A 21 -30.38 -17.03 -0.33
C THR A 21 -31.14 -15.73 -0.08
N GLY A 22 -30.96 -14.75 -0.96
CA GLY A 22 -31.73 -13.50 -0.97
C GLY A 22 -32.96 -13.62 -1.86
N THR A 23 -34.14 -13.41 -1.30
CA THR A 23 -35.43 -13.60 -1.99
C THR A 23 -35.75 -12.44 -2.95
N LEU A 24 -36.29 -12.78 -4.13
CA LEU A 24 -36.90 -11.82 -5.05
C LEU A 24 -38.24 -11.31 -4.49
N GLU A 25 -38.43 -9.99 -4.40
CA GLU A 25 -39.71 -9.25 -4.39
C GLU A 25 -39.41 -7.73 -4.19
N HIS A 26 -40.17 -6.74 -4.66
CA HIS A 26 -41.41 -6.71 -5.45
C HIS A 26 -41.44 -5.37 -6.24
N SER A 27 -41.75 -5.36 -7.53
CA SER A 27 -41.90 -4.09 -8.27
C SER A 27 -43.19 -3.38 -7.86
N SER A 28 -43.11 -2.12 -7.45
CA SER A 28 -44.29 -1.24 -7.31
C SER A 28 -44.02 0.09 -7.99
N SER A 29 -44.56 0.24 -9.19
CA SER A 29 -44.51 1.49 -9.96
C SER A 29 -45.56 2.44 -9.42
N ALA A 30 -45.12 3.50 -8.74
CA ALA A 30 -45.98 4.58 -8.27
C ALA A 30 -45.45 5.91 -8.83
N SER A 31 -46.22 6.53 -9.72
CA SER A 31 -45.89 7.84 -10.26
C SER A 31 -45.98 8.91 -9.17
N GLN A 32 -44.88 9.61 -8.90
CA GLN A 32 -44.87 10.82 -8.08
C GLN A 32 -44.40 12.03 -8.92
N PRO A 33 -44.83 13.26 -8.56
CA PRO A 33 -44.70 14.43 -9.41
C PRO A 33 -43.27 15.00 -9.44
N ASP A 34 -42.95 15.71 -10.53
CA ASP A 34 -41.76 16.55 -10.65
C ASP A 34 -41.68 17.56 -9.50
N GLN A 35 -40.83 17.27 -8.51
CA GLN A 35 -40.30 18.26 -7.60
C GLN A 35 -38.91 18.62 -8.07
N LEU A 36 -38.77 19.86 -8.56
CA LEU A 36 -37.49 20.51 -8.80
C LEU A 36 -36.89 20.88 -7.44
N ASP A 37 -36.30 19.88 -6.78
CA ASP A 37 -35.58 20.07 -5.53
C ASP A 37 -34.13 20.47 -5.86
N ASP A 38 -33.89 21.78 -5.93
CA ASP A 38 -32.58 22.42 -6.16
C ASP A 38 -31.70 22.37 -4.88
N SER A 39 -31.82 21.26 -4.15
CA SER A 39 -31.05 20.92 -2.95
C SER A 39 -30.02 19.86 -3.33
N ALA A 40 -29.07 20.23 -4.19
CA ALA A 40 -27.90 19.38 -4.43
C ALA A 40 -27.27 19.04 -3.07
N PRO A 41 -27.18 17.75 -2.67
CA PRO A 41 -26.58 17.42 -1.40
C PRO A 41 -25.13 17.89 -1.43
N ASN A 42 -24.78 18.72 -0.45
CA ASN A 42 -23.38 19.02 -0.15
C ASN A 42 -22.75 17.69 0.25
N GLN A 43 -22.20 16.98 -0.74
CA GLN A 43 -21.35 15.84 -0.53
C GLN A 43 -20.06 16.40 0.07
N VAL A 44 -20.06 16.48 1.41
CA VAL A 44 -18.82 16.58 2.17
C VAL A 44 -18.00 15.39 1.71
N ALA A 45 -16.86 15.66 1.06
CA ALA A 45 -15.97 14.60 0.63
C ALA A 45 -15.61 13.77 1.87
N GLU A 46 -15.94 12.48 1.83
CA GLU A 46 -15.57 11.56 2.88
C GLU A 46 -14.04 11.49 2.91
N ALA A 47 -13.45 11.54 4.11
CA ALA A 47 -11.99 11.49 4.23
C ALA A 47 -11.47 10.14 3.68
N PRO A 48 -10.28 10.11 3.04
CA PRO A 48 -9.73 8.86 2.51
C PRO A 48 -9.64 7.77 3.59
N ASP A 49 -10.03 6.54 3.24
CA ASP A 49 -9.85 5.40 4.14
C ASP A 49 -8.37 4.97 4.13
N VAL A 50 -7.61 5.49 5.09
CA VAL A 50 -6.18 5.20 5.29
C VAL A 50 -5.86 3.71 5.25
N ALA A 51 -6.75 2.82 5.73
CA ALA A 51 -6.51 1.39 5.69
C ALA A 51 -6.66 0.81 4.27
N GLN A 52 -7.59 1.35 3.48
CA GLN A 52 -7.72 1.01 2.06
C GLN A 52 -6.53 1.54 1.25
N GLU A 53 -6.11 2.78 1.47
CA GLU A 53 -5.01 3.40 0.71
C GLU A 53 -3.66 2.69 0.98
N LEU A 54 -3.36 2.33 2.24
CA LEU A 54 -2.17 1.52 2.57
C LEU A 54 -2.21 0.12 1.94
N GLU A 55 -3.38 -0.51 1.87
CA GLU A 55 -3.57 -1.80 1.20
C GLU A 55 -3.36 -1.69 -0.32
N ILE A 56 -3.76 -0.58 -0.97
CA ILE A 56 -3.48 -0.34 -2.39
C ILE A 56 -1.97 -0.22 -2.62
N LEU A 57 -1.25 0.59 -1.82
CA LEU A 57 0.21 0.70 -1.92
C LEU A 57 0.91 -0.66 -1.75
N ALA A 58 0.46 -1.48 -0.80
CA ALA A 58 0.99 -2.83 -0.61
C ALA A 58 0.71 -3.74 -1.82
N GLN A 59 -0.47 -3.65 -2.44
CA GLN A 59 -0.84 -4.42 -3.62
C GLN A 59 -0.04 -4.04 -4.89
N LEU A 60 0.50 -2.82 -4.98
CA LEU A 60 1.40 -2.44 -6.08
C LEU A 60 2.73 -3.24 -6.06
N ASN A 61 3.11 -3.82 -4.90
CA ASN A 61 4.33 -4.63 -4.74
C ASN A 61 5.61 -3.92 -5.24
N ILE A 62 5.71 -2.60 -5.02
CA ILE A 62 6.91 -1.80 -5.36
C ILE A 62 7.84 -1.72 -4.14
N VAL A 63 7.33 -1.23 -3.01
CA VAL A 63 8.03 -1.12 -1.73
C VAL A 63 7.26 -1.81 -0.60
N HIS A 64 7.97 -2.21 0.44
CA HIS A 64 7.39 -2.68 1.70
C HIS A 64 6.97 -1.47 2.55
N VAL A 65 5.67 -1.21 2.60
CA VAL A 65 5.05 -0.11 3.36
C VAL A 65 4.66 -0.55 4.78
N GLY A 66 4.87 0.33 5.76
CA GLY A 66 4.46 0.17 7.16
C GLY A 66 3.23 1.00 7.51
N ALA A 67 3.28 1.71 8.64
CA ALA A 67 2.20 2.58 9.07
C ALA A 67 2.22 3.96 8.39
N LEU A 68 1.06 4.63 8.36
CA LEU A 68 0.98 6.07 8.09
C LEU A 68 1.72 6.84 9.20
N VAL A 69 2.71 7.65 8.81
CA VAL A 69 3.49 8.54 9.66
C VAL A 69 2.61 9.72 10.08
N ARG A 70 2.73 10.14 11.34
CA ARG A 70 1.90 11.20 11.93
C ARG A 70 2.70 12.01 12.93
N ASP A 71 2.81 13.32 12.69
CA ASP A 71 3.52 14.24 13.59
C ASP A 71 2.57 14.82 14.65
N TYR A 72 2.09 13.94 15.54
CA TYR A 72 1.20 14.36 16.61
C TYR A 72 1.92 15.28 17.62
N PRO A 73 1.26 16.33 18.13
CA PRO A 73 1.89 17.29 19.04
C PRO A 73 2.44 16.62 20.31
N GLU A 74 3.56 17.17 20.83
CA GLU A 74 4.29 16.56 21.95
C GLU A 74 3.37 16.33 23.17
N GLY A 75 3.19 15.06 23.52
CA GLY A 75 2.38 14.64 24.65
C GLY A 75 0.92 14.31 24.34
N ALA A 76 0.44 14.54 23.12
CA ALA A 76 -0.92 14.17 22.70
C ALA A 76 -1.22 12.67 22.88
N MET A 77 -0.20 11.80 22.78
CA MET A 77 -0.30 10.35 22.94
C MET A 77 0.30 9.82 24.26
N ASN A 78 0.58 10.69 25.25
CA ASN A 78 1.14 10.27 26.56
C ASN A 78 0.09 9.70 27.54
N CYS A 79 -1.19 9.69 27.15
CA CYS A 79 -2.29 9.11 27.92
C CYS A 79 -2.54 7.64 27.49
N TYR A 80 -3.53 6.96 28.09
CA TYR A 80 -3.97 5.65 27.61
C TYR A 80 -4.87 5.79 26.36
N GLY A 81 -4.30 6.32 25.29
CA GLY A 81 -4.98 6.87 24.11
C GLY A 81 -4.71 8.39 23.96
N PRO A 82 -5.43 9.08 23.06
CA PRO A 82 -5.39 10.55 22.96
C PRO A 82 -5.60 11.23 24.31
N CYS A 83 -4.75 12.21 24.63
CA CYS A 83 -4.92 13.06 25.80
C CYS A 83 -6.03 14.10 25.55
N PRO A 84 -6.91 14.38 26.54
CA PRO A 84 -7.94 15.41 26.39
C PRO A 84 -7.35 16.80 26.18
N GLY A 85 -7.94 17.55 25.25
CA GLY A 85 -7.45 18.86 24.80
C GLY A 85 -6.47 18.80 23.63
N PHE A 86 -6.42 17.69 22.89
CA PHE A 86 -5.64 17.50 21.65
C PHE A 86 -6.48 16.86 20.53
N GLU A 87 -7.78 16.65 20.74
CA GLU A 87 -8.65 15.91 19.81
C GLU A 87 -8.76 16.59 18.44
N ASP A 88 -8.79 17.93 18.41
CA ASP A 88 -8.88 18.70 17.18
C ASP A 88 -7.54 18.67 16.41
N GLU A 89 -6.40 18.82 17.09
CA GLU A 89 -5.07 18.75 16.49
C GLU A 89 -4.72 17.35 15.95
N ILE A 90 -5.14 16.29 16.65
CA ILE A 90 -5.01 14.90 16.19
C ILE A 90 -5.86 14.68 14.93
N ALA A 91 -7.10 15.17 14.92
CA ALA A 91 -8.00 15.02 13.77
C ALA A 91 -7.53 15.83 12.55
N GLU A 92 -6.95 17.01 12.75
CA GLU A 92 -6.32 17.80 11.69
C GLU A 92 -5.10 17.08 11.10
N GLU A 93 -4.25 16.47 11.94
CA GLU A 93 -3.10 15.69 11.49
C GLU A 93 -3.51 14.42 10.73
N ASP A 94 -4.47 13.65 11.26
CA ASP A 94 -5.02 12.47 10.60
C ASP A 94 -5.60 12.82 9.22
N ALA A 95 -6.38 13.91 9.12
CA ALA A 95 -6.96 14.36 7.86
C ALA A 95 -5.89 14.84 6.86
N ARG A 96 -4.87 15.56 7.33
CA ARG A 96 -3.74 16.03 6.50
C ARG A 96 -2.96 14.86 5.90
N GLN A 97 -2.60 13.89 6.73
CA GLN A 97 -1.80 12.73 6.29
C GLN A 97 -2.62 11.76 5.43
N ALA A 98 -3.94 11.61 5.68
CA ALA A 98 -4.81 10.83 4.81
C ALA A 98 -4.88 11.37 3.36
N LEU A 99 -4.88 12.70 3.19
CA LEU A 99 -4.84 13.32 1.86
C LEU A 99 -3.48 13.12 1.17
N ARG A 100 -2.36 13.38 1.86
CA ARG A 100 -1.00 13.14 1.31
C ARG A 100 -0.78 11.67 0.95
N LEU A 101 -1.33 10.75 1.73
CA LEU A 101 -1.32 9.31 1.43
C LEU A 101 -2.11 9.00 0.16
N GLN A 102 -3.31 9.54 -0.02
CA GLN A 102 -4.10 9.35 -1.25
C GLN A 102 -3.36 9.89 -2.49
N GLU A 103 -2.77 11.08 -2.42
CA GLU A 103 -1.96 11.63 -3.51
C GLU A 103 -0.74 10.76 -3.84
N LEU A 104 -0.09 10.19 -2.82
CA LEU A 104 0.99 9.20 -2.98
C LEU A 104 0.50 7.88 -3.62
N VAL A 105 -0.73 7.44 -3.31
CA VAL A 105 -1.34 6.23 -3.92
C VAL A 105 -1.63 6.44 -5.40
N ASP A 106 -2.16 7.61 -5.77
CA ASP A 106 -2.41 7.97 -7.17
C ASP A 106 -1.09 8.00 -7.97
N ILE A 107 -0.05 8.67 -7.45
CA ILE A 107 1.29 8.70 -8.05
C ILE A 107 1.87 7.29 -8.18
N ALA A 108 1.81 6.47 -7.12
CA ALA A 108 2.31 5.10 -7.16
C ALA A 108 1.56 4.21 -8.16
N THR A 109 0.26 4.44 -8.32
CA THR A 109 -0.56 3.72 -9.30
C THR A 109 -0.17 4.09 -10.72
N GLU A 110 0.05 5.37 -11.03
CA GLU A 110 0.54 5.80 -12.35
C GLU A 110 1.97 5.28 -12.62
N ALA A 111 2.88 5.45 -11.65
CA ALA A 111 4.26 4.98 -11.72
C ALA A 111 4.39 3.46 -11.96
N SER A 112 3.46 2.65 -11.43
CA SER A 112 3.46 1.19 -11.63
C SER A 112 3.38 0.76 -13.10
N SER A 113 2.88 1.63 -13.97
CA SER A 113 2.71 1.39 -15.41
C SER A 113 3.86 1.93 -16.28
N VAL A 114 4.90 2.51 -15.68
CA VAL A 114 6.04 3.09 -16.39
C VAL A 114 6.95 2.02 -16.99
N THR A 115 7.52 2.31 -18.17
CA THR A 115 8.47 1.44 -18.86
C THR A 115 9.83 1.45 -18.18
N ILE A 116 10.42 0.26 -18.01
CA ILE A 116 11.73 0.04 -17.36
C ILE A 116 12.81 1.01 -17.86
N ASP A 117 13.49 1.72 -16.94
CA ASP A 117 14.75 2.42 -17.18
C ASP A 117 15.90 1.69 -16.48
N SER A 118 16.79 1.10 -17.27
CA SER A 118 18.00 0.41 -16.80
C SER A 118 18.92 1.24 -15.90
N TYR A 119 18.85 2.57 -15.90
CA TYR A 119 19.64 3.41 -14.99
C TYR A 119 19.12 3.34 -13.54
N SER A 120 17.81 3.20 -13.35
CA SER A 120 17.17 3.15 -12.02
C SER A 120 17.54 1.89 -11.22
N CYS A 121 17.96 0.83 -11.91
CA CYS A 121 18.10 -0.53 -11.36
C CYS A 121 19.43 -0.78 -10.63
N SER A 122 20.23 0.26 -10.39
CA SER A 122 21.46 0.15 -9.59
C SER A 122 21.15 0.29 -8.09
N LEU A 123 21.83 -0.49 -7.25
CA LEU A 123 21.57 -0.50 -5.79
C LEU A 123 21.72 0.88 -5.15
N GLU A 124 22.71 1.67 -5.58
CA GLU A 124 22.94 3.05 -5.09
C GLU A 124 21.72 3.96 -5.38
N VAL A 125 21.15 3.85 -6.59
CA VAL A 125 19.94 4.61 -6.97
C VAL A 125 18.69 4.08 -6.27
N ILE A 126 18.60 2.78 -5.99
CA ILE A 126 17.49 2.20 -5.21
C ILE A 126 17.55 2.71 -3.76
N ASP A 127 18.71 2.64 -3.12
CA ASP A 127 18.91 3.10 -1.74
C ASP A 127 18.63 4.62 -1.59
N ASP A 128 19.12 5.44 -2.54
CA ASP A 128 18.85 6.89 -2.58
C ASP A 128 17.34 7.19 -2.74
N ASN A 129 16.64 6.46 -3.61
CA ASN A 129 15.19 6.66 -3.80
C ASN A 129 14.39 6.14 -2.59
N LEU A 130 14.78 5.04 -1.95
CA LEU A 130 14.14 4.56 -0.73
C LEU A 130 14.27 5.60 0.40
N ALA A 131 15.45 6.18 0.57
CA ALA A 131 15.69 7.25 1.55
C ALA A 131 14.91 8.54 1.21
N ALA A 132 14.75 8.87 -0.07
CA ALA A 132 13.94 10.00 -0.50
C ALA A 132 12.43 9.79 -0.27
N LEU A 133 11.93 8.57 -0.47
CA LEU A 133 10.52 8.21 -0.22
C LEU A 133 10.18 8.19 1.28
N ASP A 134 11.05 7.60 2.11
CA ASP A 134 10.94 7.62 3.57
C ASP A 134 10.94 9.07 4.10
N GLY A 135 11.82 9.91 3.54
CA GLY A 135 11.93 11.34 3.86
C GLY A 135 10.76 12.24 3.44
N LEU A 136 9.68 11.70 2.87
CA LEU A 136 8.41 12.44 2.68
C LEU A 136 7.57 12.52 3.96
N ASP A 137 7.89 11.69 4.97
CA ASP A 137 7.16 11.56 6.24
C ASP A 137 5.64 11.31 6.05
N ILE A 138 5.28 10.46 5.08
CA ILE A 138 3.89 10.03 4.81
C ILE A 138 3.67 8.59 5.29
N VAL A 139 4.53 7.66 4.90
CA VAL A 139 4.47 6.23 5.28
C VAL A 139 5.85 5.71 5.66
N GLU A 140 5.89 4.78 6.60
CA GLU A 140 7.13 4.04 6.92
C GLU A 140 7.54 3.17 5.72
N VAL A 141 8.79 3.25 5.27
CA VAL A 141 9.32 2.44 4.16
C VAL A 141 10.41 1.48 4.64
N PHE A 142 10.21 0.18 4.44
CA PHE A 142 11.19 -0.84 4.86
C PHE A 142 12.17 -1.30 3.77
N GLY A 143 11.89 -0.98 2.50
CA GLY A 143 12.74 -1.34 1.36
C GLY A 143 11.95 -1.68 0.09
N LEU A 144 12.66 -1.97 -1.00
CA LEU A 144 12.07 -2.47 -2.25
C LEU A 144 11.52 -3.90 -2.04
N VAL A 145 10.43 -4.25 -2.72
CA VAL A 145 9.96 -5.65 -2.75
C VAL A 145 10.83 -6.43 -3.74
N GLU A 146 11.67 -7.33 -3.24
CA GLU A 146 12.53 -8.17 -4.08
C GLU A 146 11.83 -9.46 -4.54
N GLU A 147 11.79 -9.68 -5.85
CA GLU A 147 11.50 -10.96 -6.47
C GLU A 147 12.73 -11.87 -6.30
N VAL A 148 12.53 -13.03 -5.68
CA VAL A 148 13.61 -14.00 -5.44
C VAL A 148 13.37 -15.25 -6.28
N PRO A 149 14.27 -15.58 -7.23
CA PRO A 149 14.04 -16.67 -8.16
C PRO A 149 14.06 -18.02 -7.43
N GLN A 150 13.08 -18.87 -7.72
CA GLN A 150 12.83 -20.08 -6.94
C GLN A 150 13.75 -21.25 -7.33
N ASN A 151 14.14 -22.06 -6.34
CA ASN A 151 15.00 -23.23 -6.59
C ASN A 151 14.28 -24.29 -7.44
N ASN A 152 14.90 -24.70 -8.54
CA ASN A 152 14.30 -25.60 -9.52
C ASN A 152 15.03 -26.97 -9.55
N PRO A 153 14.34 -28.11 -9.35
CA PRO A 153 14.95 -29.44 -9.39
C PRO A 153 15.67 -29.78 -10.70
N TYR A 154 15.25 -29.19 -11.83
CA TYR A 154 15.91 -29.38 -13.13
C TYR A 154 17.23 -28.59 -13.26
N CYS A 155 17.44 -27.59 -12.41
CA CYS A 155 18.65 -26.77 -12.31
C CYS A 155 19.45 -27.08 -11.03
N TYR A 156 19.59 -28.38 -10.69
CA TYR A 156 20.30 -28.87 -9.50
C TYR A 156 19.74 -28.40 -8.14
N ASN A 157 18.47 -27.99 -8.08
CA ASN A 157 17.85 -27.28 -6.94
C ASN A 157 18.48 -25.91 -6.65
N LEU A 158 19.06 -25.28 -7.67
CA LEU A 158 19.33 -23.85 -7.73
C LEU A 158 18.26 -23.19 -8.63
N PRO A 159 18.12 -21.86 -8.64
CA PRO A 159 17.27 -21.18 -9.61
C PRO A 159 17.82 -21.39 -11.03
N CYS A 160 16.96 -21.51 -12.03
CA CYS A 160 17.43 -21.59 -13.42
C CYS A 160 17.84 -20.19 -13.92
N PRO A 161 18.74 -20.08 -14.92
CA PRO A 161 19.15 -18.77 -15.46
C PRO A 161 17.97 -17.91 -15.94
N GLU A 162 16.97 -18.54 -16.56
CA GLU A 162 15.73 -17.89 -17.01
C GLU A 162 14.90 -17.33 -15.84
N ASP A 163 14.86 -18.03 -14.70
CA ASP A 163 14.18 -17.57 -13.49
C ASP A 163 14.91 -16.35 -12.87
N ILE A 164 16.25 -16.35 -12.92
CA ILE A 164 17.10 -15.26 -12.43
C ILE A 164 16.91 -14.00 -13.27
N GLU A 165 16.99 -14.12 -14.60
CA GLU A 165 16.80 -13.00 -15.53
C GLU A 165 15.40 -12.38 -15.38
N ALA A 166 14.36 -13.20 -15.22
CA ALA A 166 12.99 -12.72 -14.97
C ALA A 166 12.85 -11.99 -13.62
N ALA A 167 13.50 -12.48 -12.56
CA ALA A 167 13.49 -11.82 -11.26
C ALA A 167 14.27 -10.49 -11.28
N GLU A 168 15.41 -10.45 -11.98
CA GLU A 168 16.18 -9.22 -12.22
C GLU A 168 15.37 -8.18 -13.02
N GLU A 169 14.63 -8.59 -14.05
CA GLU A 169 13.74 -7.72 -14.82
C GLU A 169 12.59 -7.14 -13.97
N ILE A 170 11.93 -7.97 -13.15
CA ILE A 170 10.86 -7.54 -12.22
C ILE A 170 11.39 -6.56 -11.18
N ASN A 171 12.55 -6.83 -10.60
CA ASN A 171 13.18 -5.92 -9.62
C ASN A 171 13.59 -4.59 -10.26
N CYS A 172 14.08 -4.63 -11.49
CA CYS A 172 14.42 -3.45 -12.28
C CYS A 172 13.17 -2.61 -12.63
N GLN A 173 12.03 -3.25 -12.93
CA GLN A 173 10.75 -2.58 -13.11
C GLN A 173 10.27 -1.91 -11.81
N ARG A 174 10.33 -2.60 -10.67
CA ARG A 174 9.98 -2.03 -9.35
C ARG A 174 10.88 -0.84 -8.99
N ALA A 175 12.19 -0.94 -9.25
CA ALA A 175 13.14 0.15 -9.07
C ALA A 175 12.84 1.36 -9.97
N THR A 176 12.41 1.13 -11.22
CA THR A 176 11.96 2.19 -12.14
C THR A 176 10.72 2.90 -11.58
N ALA A 177 9.71 2.14 -11.16
CA ALA A 177 8.48 2.70 -10.59
C ALA A 177 8.77 3.50 -9.31
N LEU A 178 9.62 3.00 -8.42
CA LEU A 178 10.08 3.73 -7.23
C LEU A 178 10.75 5.06 -7.60
N ALA A 179 11.64 5.08 -8.60
CA ALA A 179 12.29 6.31 -9.06
C ALA A 179 11.27 7.34 -9.63
N THR A 180 10.23 6.88 -10.33
CA THR A 180 9.12 7.75 -10.77
C THR A 180 8.34 8.29 -9.58
N ILE A 181 7.97 7.44 -8.61
CA ILE A 181 7.24 7.88 -7.39
C ILE A 181 8.02 9.00 -6.70
N VAL A 182 9.32 8.82 -6.46
CA VAL A 182 10.15 9.85 -5.83
C VAL A 182 10.23 11.12 -6.67
N ALA A 183 10.37 11.01 -7.99
CA ALA A 183 10.45 12.17 -8.86
C ALA A 183 9.17 13.04 -8.83
N GLU A 184 8.00 12.42 -8.70
CA GLU A 184 6.70 13.10 -8.71
C GLU A 184 6.23 13.51 -7.30
N ALA A 185 6.45 12.65 -6.30
CA ALA A 185 6.00 12.88 -4.92
C ALA A 185 6.84 13.91 -4.14
N THR A 186 7.93 14.43 -4.70
CA THR A 186 8.69 15.55 -4.09
C THR A 186 7.94 16.89 -4.09
N GLU A 187 6.76 16.96 -4.72
CA GLU A 187 5.87 18.12 -4.68
C GLU A 187 4.77 18.05 -3.58
N LEU A 188 4.74 17.00 -2.73
CA LEU A 188 3.71 16.73 -1.68
C LEU A 188 4.02 17.28 -0.27
#